data_AF-A0A2H4VGQ9-F1
#
_entry.id   AF-A0A2H4VGQ9-F1
#
_cell.length_a   1.000
_cell.length_b   1.000
_cell.length_c   1.000
_cell.angle_alpha   90.00
_cell.angle_beta   90.00
_cell.angle_gamma   90.00
#
_symmetry.space_group_name_H-M   'P 1'
#
loop_
_entity.id
_entity.type
_entity.pdbx_description
1 polymer ?
#
loop_
_entity_poly.entity_id
_entity_poly.type
_entity_poly.pdbx_seq_one_letter_code
_entity_poly.pdbx_strand_id
1 'polypeptide(L)'
;MDSDVNIEYLEEERDVEGLIRALKDQDYLTRKEAARALKKVGDERAVDALIEALRYKSWHSDYIILSAVRENSAEALGKIGDFRAVQPLIQAMEDDPDEEVRLKATWALGEIGDPEAVDALIAALKDKSWSVRRTAANALGMIGDHRAVPYLIETLEDSDWHVRKYAAVSLGKMRDEKAIPVLLEALDDEDADVRWKAMLALGKLGESAVPALIKTLKNKNWRVRAKSAEVLGKIGGEEALNALICLLLGRKVDKHRHVRGKAAEALGRIGDAEALEALRHAQKDEYKYVRDKADISIQKIFKPQKEVGILNYDNGEVSLDYSEHWEMVSTSDAKKVLRGLYANNSITLSLNRNTDVAEISSQEFAEMLKDVFRIQGSEVMDERDFERYGMEIYEIYGENHEMTPTSILIVSFKKESLLYYLWFVGDPVAFQEASADIELMVNSFYIYG
;
A
#
# COMPACT_ATOMS: atom_id res chain seq x y z
N MET A 1 23.66 30.20 -28.85
CA MET A 1 23.53 31.12 -27.71
C MET A 1 22.90 30.26 -26.64
N ASP A 2 23.72 29.75 -25.72
CA ASP A 2 23.23 28.99 -24.58
C ASP A 2 22.35 29.92 -23.75
N SER A 3 21.08 29.56 -23.62
CA SER A 3 20.17 30.17 -22.67
C SER A 3 20.63 29.75 -21.27
N ASP A 4 21.37 30.63 -20.61
CA ASP A 4 21.90 30.48 -19.24
C ASP A 4 20.77 30.58 -18.19
N VAL A 5 19.64 29.93 -18.46
CA VAL A 5 18.46 29.93 -17.59
C VAL A 5 18.71 28.91 -16.48
N ASN A 6 19.05 29.43 -15.29
CA ASN A 6 19.25 28.61 -14.11
C ASN A 6 17.88 28.18 -13.53
N ILE A 7 17.41 27.00 -13.92
CA ILE A 7 16.12 26.45 -13.45
C ILE A 7 16.12 26.17 -11.95
N GLU A 8 17.25 25.73 -11.39
CA GLU A 8 17.36 25.44 -9.95
C GLU A 8 17.12 26.70 -9.14
N TYR A 9 17.73 27.81 -9.53
CA TYR A 9 17.49 29.11 -8.89
C TYR A 9 16.03 29.56 -9.00
N LEU A 10 15.40 29.41 -10.18
CA LEU A 10 13.99 29.77 -10.35
C LEU A 10 13.04 28.87 -9.54
N GLU A 11 13.38 27.60 -9.37
CA GLU A 11 12.65 26.65 -8.52
C GLU A 11 12.77 27.04 -7.04
N GLU A 12 13.99 27.32 -6.56
CA GLU A 12 14.27 27.72 -5.17
C GLU A 12 13.57 29.02 -4.78
N GLU A 13 13.62 30.03 -5.65
CA GLU A 13 12.94 31.31 -5.45
C GLU A 13 11.42 31.24 -5.73
N ARG A 14 10.92 30.08 -6.18
CA ARG A 14 9.54 29.88 -6.63
C ARG A 14 9.09 30.94 -7.66
N ASP A 15 9.98 31.33 -8.58
CA ASP A 15 9.68 32.28 -9.66
C ASP A 15 8.88 31.59 -10.77
N VAL A 16 7.57 31.51 -10.56
CA VAL A 16 6.63 30.87 -11.50
C VAL A 16 6.67 31.53 -12.88
N GLU A 17 6.81 32.85 -12.96
CA GLU A 17 6.85 33.57 -14.24
C GLU A 17 8.15 33.30 -15.01
N GLY A 18 9.27 33.18 -14.30
CA GLY A 18 10.54 32.74 -14.85
C GLY A 18 10.45 31.32 -15.40
N LEU A 19 9.86 30.40 -14.63
CA LEU A 19 9.65 29.01 -15.04
C LEU A 19 8.69 28.87 -16.23
N ILE A 20 7.60 29.66 -16.28
CA ILE A 20 6.69 29.70 -17.43
C ILE A 20 7.42 30.16 -18.71
N ARG A 21 8.31 31.16 -18.59
CA ARG A 21 9.14 31.60 -19.72
C ARG A 21 10.11 30.50 -20.16
N ALA A 22 10.74 29.81 -19.20
CA ALA A 22 11.67 28.72 -19.47
C ALA A 22 11.00 27.49 -20.13
N LEU A 23 9.69 27.28 -19.90
CA LEU A 23 8.91 26.23 -20.58
C LEU A 23 8.81 26.44 -22.10
N LYS A 24 9.08 27.67 -22.58
CA LYS A 24 9.07 28.05 -24.01
C LYS A 24 10.47 28.20 -24.60
N ASP A 25 11.50 27.78 -23.87
CA ASP A 25 12.89 27.90 -24.32
C ASP A 25 13.17 27.10 -25.61
N GLN A 26 14.17 27.52 -26.38
CA GLN A 26 14.61 26.79 -27.57
C GLN A 26 15.27 25.47 -27.19
N ASP A 27 16.00 25.43 -26.07
CA ASP A 27 16.61 24.24 -25.54
C ASP A 27 15.57 23.31 -24.90
N TYR A 28 15.56 22.06 -25.34
CA TYR A 28 14.58 21.08 -24.86
C TYR A 28 14.86 20.66 -23.42
N LEU A 29 16.13 20.71 -22.96
CA LEU A 29 16.48 20.31 -21.61
C LEU A 29 16.00 21.38 -20.62
N THR A 30 16.19 22.67 -20.94
CA THR A 30 15.59 23.79 -20.21
C THR A 30 14.07 23.64 -20.08
N ARG A 31 13.35 23.32 -21.17
CA ARG A 31 11.90 23.08 -21.10
C ARG A 31 11.52 21.93 -20.17
N LYS A 32 12.26 20.82 -20.23
CA LYS A 32 12.04 19.63 -19.40
C LYS A 32 12.25 19.95 -17.91
N GLU A 33 13.36 20.61 -17.58
CA GLU A 33 13.65 21.01 -16.21
C GLU A 33 12.65 22.06 -15.72
N ALA A 34 12.21 23.00 -16.56
CA ALA A 34 11.16 23.96 -16.22
C ALA A 34 9.83 23.26 -15.88
N ALA A 35 9.40 22.27 -16.67
CA ALA A 35 8.21 21.48 -16.37
C ALA A 35 8.34 20.70 -15.05
N ARG A 36 9.53 20.12 -14.79
CA ARG A 36 9.85 19.45 -13.51
C ARG A 36 9.78 20.41 -12.33
N ALA A 37 10.32 21.62 -12.47
CA ALA A 37 10.31 22.64 -11.43
C ALA A 37 8.89 23.13 -11.16
N LEU A 38 8.11 23.46 -12.20
CA LEU A 38 6.70 23.86 -12.08
C LEU A 38 5.85 22.81 -11.37
N LYS A 39 6.11 21.52 -11.63
CA LYS A 39 5.50 20.41 -10.88
C LYS A 39 5.76 20.47 -9.39
N LYS A 40 6.99 20.80 -8.97
CA LYS A 40 7.38 20.87 -7.55
C LYS A 40 6.84 22.14 -6.89
N VAL A 41 6.76 23.24 -7.65
CA VAL A 41 6.24 24.53 -7.17
C VAL A 41 4.72 24.49 -6.99
N GLY A 42 3.99 23.82 -7.88
CA GLY A 42 2.56 23.52 -7.74
C GLY A 42 1.64 24.75 -7.77
N ASP A 43 1.99 25.78 -8.54
CA ASP A 43 1.26 27.05 -8.56
C ASP A 43 0.27 27.16 -9.74
N GLU A 44 -0.96 27.59 -9.46
CA GLU A 44 -2.06 27.71 -10.42
C GLU A 44 -1.77 28.64 -11.61
N ARG A 45 -0.84 29.60 -11.46
CA ARG A 45 -0.44 30.52 -12.54
C ARG A 45 0.21 29.78 -13.70
N ALA A 46 0.77 28.59 -13.45
CA ALA A 46 1.42 27.78 -14.47
C ALA A 46 0.47 26.94 -15.33
N VAL A 47 -0.82 26.84 -14.96
CA VAL A 47 -1.78 25.91 -15.59
C VAL A 47 -1.88 26.10 -17.10
N ASP A 48 -2.08 27.33 -17.57
CA ASP A 48 -2.25 27.59 -19.02
C ASP A 48 -0.96 27.29 -19.81
N ALA A 49 0.20 27.53 -19.21
CA ALA A 49 1.50 27.24 -19.80
C ALA A 49 1.77 25.73 -19.87
N LEU A 50 1.42 25.00 -18.81
CA LEU A 50 1.52 23.53 -18.75
C LEU A 50 0.54 22.86 -19.73
N ILE A 51 -0.68 23.39 -19.86
CA ILE A 51 -1.65 22.96 -20.89
C ILE A 51 -1.08 23.16 -22.30
N GLU A 52 -0.42 24.29 -22.56
CA GLU A 52 0.22 24.53 -23.86
C GLU A 52 1.35 23.53 -24.13
N ALA A 53 2.16 23.23 -23.12
CA ALA A 53 3.28 22.29 -23.20
C ALA A 53 2.83 20.82 -23.32
N LEU A 54 1.63 20.48 -22.84
CA LEU A 54 1.05 19.14 -22.93
C LEU A 54 0.64 18.77 -24.37
N ARG A 55 0.35 19.75 -25.25
CA ARG A 55 -0.21 19.48 -26.58
C ARG A 55 0.81 18.81 -27.52
N TYR A 56 0.48 17.64 -28.04
CA TYR A 56 1.23 17.02 -29.12
C TYR A 56 1.12 17.86 -30.42
N LYS A 57 2.27 18.30 -30.95
CA LYS A 57 2.38 18.95 -32.28
C LYS A 57 3.32 18.13 -33.16
N SER A 58 3.17 18.20 -34.48
CA SER A 58 3.95 17.37 -35.43
C SER A 58 5.46 17.41 -35.24
N TRP A 59 6.05 18.53 -34.81
CA TRP A 59 7.49 18.63 -34.52
C TRP A 59 7.92 17.87 -33.26
N HIS A 60 6.98 17.38 -32.43
CA HIS A 60 7.28 16.53 -31.26
C HIS A 60 7.67 15.10 -31.65
N SER A 61 7.43 14.67 -32.89
CA SER A 61 7.87 13.35 -33.38
C SER A 61 9.39 13.22 -33.50
N ASP A 62 10.09 14.35 -33.65
CA ASP A 62 11.49 14.35 -34.06
C ASP A 62 12.46 14.16 -32.87
N TYR A 63 11.95 14.21 -31.64
CA TYR A 63 12.76 14.13 -30.42
C TYR A 63 12.05 13.35 -29.32
N ILE A 64 12.57 12.16 -28.98
CA ILE A 64 12.15 11.32 -27.84
C ILE A 64 12.07 12.15 -26.53
N ILE A 65 12.94 13.14 -26.36
CA ILE A 65 13.03 13.95 -25.14
C ILE A 65 11.82 14.89 -24.95
N LEU A 66 10.99 15.09 -25.97
CA LEU A 66 9.78 15.90 -25.88
C LEU A 66 8.61 15.18 -25.20
N SER A 67 8.65 13.85 -25.03
CA SER A 67 7.66 13.14 -24.19
C SER A 67 7.80 13.60 -22.73
N ALA A 68 9.03 13.73 -22.23
CA ALA A 68 9.31 14.12 -20.85
C ALA A 68 8.75 15.49 -20.45
N VAL A 69 8.68 16.45 -21.39
CA VAL A 69 8.03 17.75 -21.14
C VAL A 69 6.52 17.55 -20.95
N ARG A 70 5.88 16.74 -21.81
CA ARG A 70 4.44 16.46 -21.76
C ARG A 70 4.07 15.61 -20.54
N GLU A 71 4.86 14.59 -20.22
CA GLU A 71 4.73 13.75 -19.02
C GLU A 71 4.80 14.59 -17.74
N ASN A 72 5.84 15.43 -17.60
CA ASN A 72 5.98 16.31 -16.44
C ASN A 72 4.86 17.36 -16.39
N SER A 73 4.40 17.86 -17.54
CA SER A 73 3.28 18.80 -17.59
C SER A 73 1.98 18.14 -17.15
N ALA A 74 1.68 16.92 -17.60
CA ALA A 74 0.52 16.17 -17.16
C ALA A 74 0.56 15.93 -15.64
N GLU A 75 1.69 15.47 -15.10
CA GLU A 75 1.85 15.23 -13.65
C GLU A 75 1.76 16.53 -12.84
N ALA A 76 2.29 17.65 -13.34
CA ALA A 76 2.16 18.96 -12.72
C ALA A 76 0.70 19.41 -12.66
N LEU A 77 -0.05 19.28 -13.76
CA LEU A 77 -1.46 19.63 -13.84
C LEU A 77 -2.31 18.82 -12.86
N GLY A 78 -2.04 17.51 -12.73
CA GLY A 78 -2.69 16.64 -11.74
C GLY A 78 -2.48 17.12 -10.30
N LYS A 79 -1.23 17.44 -9.95
CA LYS A 79 -0.86 17.94 -8.61
C LYS A 79 -1.44 19.32 -8.29
N ILE A 80 -1.54 20.20 -9.29
CA ILE A 80 -2.15 21.52 -9.12
C ILE A 80 -3.66 21.37 -8.89
N GLY A 81 -4.31 20.42 -9.56
CA GLY A 81 -5.74 20.13 -9.34
C GLY A 81 -6.71 21.11 -10.00
N ASP A 82 -6.26 21.89 -10.99
CA ASP A 82 -7.10 22.90 -11.66
C ASP A 82 -7.97 22.26 -12.75
N PHE A 83 -9.29 22.46 -12.66
CA PHE A 83 -10.28 21.91 -13.60
C PHE A 83 -10.08 22.35 -15.06
N ARG A 84 -9.41 23.48 -15.32
CA ARG A 84 -9.06 23.91 -16.69
C ARG A 84 -8.21 22.88 -17.43
N ALA A 85 -7.50 22.02 -16.68
CA ALA A 85 -6.64 20.97 -17.23
C ALA A 85 -7.40 19.72 -17.68
N VAL A 86 -8.65 19.50 -17.27
CA VAL A 86 -9.38 18.24 -17.49
C VAL A 86 -9.49 17.91 -18.98
N GLN A 87 -10.03 18.82 -19.80
CA GLN A 87 -10.17 18.59 -21.25
C GLN A 87 -8.83 18.39 -21.98
N PRO A 88 -7.79 19.22 -21.75
CA PRO A 88 -6.45 18.96 -22.28
C PRO A 88 -5.84 17.61 -21.86
N LEU A 89 -6.06 17.19 -20.61
CA LEU A 89 -5.58 15.90 -20.10
C LEU A 89 -6.35 14.73 -20.72
N ILE A 90 -7.66 14.85 -20.94
CA ILE A 90 -8.46 13.86 -21.70
C ILE A 90 -7.86 13.69 -23.11
N GLN A 91 -7.62 14.80 -23.81
CA GLN A 91 -7.04 14.76 -25.15
C GLN A 91 -5.64 14.10 -25.16
N ALA A 92 -4.78 14.44 -24.20
CA ALA A 92 -3.45 13.82 -24.09
C ALA A 92 -3.53 12.33 -23.74
N MET A 93 -4.50 11.92 -22.91
CA MET A 93 -4.75 10.53 -22.60
C MET A 93 -5.24 9.73 -23.81
N GLU A 94 -6.03 10.31 -24.70
CA GLU A 94 -6.61 9.61 -25.86
C GLU A 94 -5.65 9.56 -27.06
N ASP A 95 -5.01 10.70 -27.37
CA ASP A 95 -4.36 10.90 -28.66
C ASP A 95 -2.82 10.85 -28.61
N ASP A 96 -2.19 10.93 -27.43
CA ASP A 96 -0.72 11.02 -27.38
C ASP A 96 -0.06 9.72 -27.86
N PRO A 97 0.90 9.79 -28.81
CA PRO A 97 1.57 8.58 -29.31
C PRO A 97 2.38 7.87 -28.23
N ASP A 98 2.85 8.61 -27.21
CA ASP A 98 3.68 8.10 -26.13
C ASP A 98 2.81 7.52 -25.00
N GLU A 99 3.09 6.27 -24.61
CA GLU A 99 2.32 5.61 -23.56
C GLU A 99 2.56 6.20 -22.16
N GLU A 100 3.74 6.76 -21.89
CA GLU A 100 4.04 7.38 -20.61
C GLU A 100 3.26 8.69 -20.47
N VAL A 101 3.13 9.47 -21.55
CA VAL A 101 2.26 10.66 -21.54
C VAL A 101 0.81 10.28 -21.30
N ARG A 102 0.27 9.26 -22.01
CA ARG A 102 -1.09 8.77 -21.78
C ARG A 102 -1.28 8.32 -20.33
N LEU A 103 -0.31 7.59 -19.77
CA LEU A 103 -0.32 7.15 -18.37
C LEU A 103 -0.35 8.33 -17.39
N LYS A 104 0.53 9.32 -17.56
CA LYS A 104 0.61 10.49 -16.69
C LYS A 104 -0.64 11.34 -16.77
N ALA A 105 -1.21 11.52 -17.96
CA ALA A 105 -2.48 12.19 -18.15
C ALA A 105 -3.63 11.44 -17.46
N THR A 106 -3.69 10.11 -17.61
CA THR A 106 -4.67 9.24 -16.93
C THR A 106 -4.58 9.37 -15.40
N TRP A 107 -3.35 9.37 -14.86
CA TRP A 107 -3.11 9.55 -13.42
C TRP A 107 -3.57 10.93 -12.94
N ALA A 108 -3.20 11.98 -13.67
CA ALA A 108 -3.57 13.36 -13.36
C ALA A 108 -5.09 13.58 -13.35
N LEU A 109 -5.83 12.97 -14.28
CA LEU A 109 -7.30 13.00 -14.27
C LEU A 109 -7.88 12.36 -13.00
N GLY A 110 -7.28 11.27 -12.53
CA GLY A 110 -7.63 10.65 -11.25
C GLY A 110 -7.36 11.53 -10.04
N GLU A 111 -6.23 12.26 -10.03
CA GLU A 111 -5.87 13.21 -8.97
C GLU A 111 -6.79 14.43 -8.93
N ILE A 112 -7.15 14.99 -10.08
CA ILE A 112 -8.09 16.10 -10.19
C ILE A 112 -9.49 15.66 -9.71
N GLY A 113 -9.91 14.44 -10.05
CA GLY A 113 -11.15 13.87 -9.54
C GLY A 113 -12.42 14.37 -10.23
N ASP A 114 -12.32 15.02 -11.39
CA ASP A 114 -13.49 15.56 -12.11
C ASP A 114 -14.30 14.44 -12.81
N PRO A 115 -15.61 14.30 -12.52
CA PRO A 115 -16.50 13.34 -13.18
C PRO A 115 -16.61 13.48 -14.70
N GLU A 116 -16.24 14.63 -15.28
CA GLU A 116 -16.18 14.84 -16.73
C GLU A 116 -15.19 13.88 -17.42
N ALA A 117 -14.16 13.43 -16.70
CA ALA A 117 -13.16 12.49 -17.23
C ALA A 117 -13.62 11.03 -17.29
N VAL A 118 -14.76 10.69 -16.68
CA VAL A 118 -15.17 9.29 -16.45
C VAL A 118 -15.35 8.51 -17.75
N ASP A 119 -16.01 9.09 -18.76
CA ASP A 119 -16.28 8.38 -20.02
C ASP A 119 -14.98 8.13 -20.81
N ALA A 120 -14.05 9.08 -20.80
CA ALA A 120 -12.73 8.94 -21.41
C ALA A 120 -11.87 7.91 -20.66
N LEU A 121 -11.90 7.92 -19.32
CA LEU A 121 -11.20 6.93 -18.49
C LEU A 121 -11.76 5.52 -18.67
N ILE A 122 -13.07 5.38 -18.90
CA ILE A 122 -13.69 4.09 -19.27
C ILE A 122 -13.12 3.61 -20.61
N ALA A 123 -12.96 4.49 -21.60
CA ALA A 123 -12.32 4.12 -22.88
C ALA A 123 -10.85 3.71 -22.68
N ALA A 124 -10.11 4.39 -21.79
CA ALA A 124 -8.72 4.08 -21.47
C ALA A 124 -8.52 2.71 -20.78
N LEU A 125 -9.58 2.09 -20.23
CA LEU A 125 -9.55 0.68 -19.79
C LEU A 125 -9.30 -0.30 -20.94
N LYS A 126 -9.32 0.13 -22.20
CA LYS A 126 -9.02 -0.67 -23.38
C LYS A 126 -7.75 -0.24 -24.12
N ASP A 127 -6.91 0.60 -23.49
CA ASP A 127 -5.63 1.01 -24.08
C ASP A 127 -4.73 -0.20 -24.38
N LYS A 128 -3.92 -0.07 -25.45
CA LYS A 128 -2.94 -1.08 -25.86
C LYS A 128 -1.92 -1.39 -24.76
N SER A 129 -1.60 -0.42 -23.92
CA SER A 129 -0.63 -0.53 -22.84
C SER A 129 -1.31 -0.92 -21.53
N TRP A 130 -0.86 -2.02 -20.92
CA TRP A 130 -1.38 -2.49 -19.65
C TRP A 130 -1.18 -1.46 -18.52
N SER A 131 -0.13 -0.64 -18.61
CA SER A 131 0.18 0.40 -17.61
C SER A 131 -0.84 1.53 -17.64
N VAL A 132 -1.30 1.93 -18.82
CA VAL A 132 -2.41 2.89 -19.02
C VAL A 132 -3.72 2.29 -18.52
N ARG A 133 -4.07 1.05 -18.92
CA ARG A 133 -5.29 0.38 -18.45
C ARG A 133 -5.36 0.27 -16.93
N ARG A 134 -4.26 -0.13 -16.29
CA ARG A 134 -4.13 -0.19 -14.82
C ARG A 134 -4.36 1.18 -14.18
N THR A 135 -3.80 2.22 -14.77
CA THR A 135 -3.90 3.59 -14.27
C THR A 135 -5.31 4.14 -14.43
N ALA A 136 -5.98 3.82 -15.54
CA ALA A 136 -7.38 4.17 -15.77
C ALA A 136 -8.29 3.49 -14.73
N ALA A 137 -8.09 2.20 -14.46
CA ALA A 137 -8.82 1.50 -13.41
C ALA A 137 -8.65 2.17 -12.04
N ASN A 138 -7.43 2.58 -11.68
CA ASN A 138 -7.17 3.30 -10.43
C ASN A 138 -7.84 4.69 -10.39
N ALA A 139 -7.72 5.47 -11.47
CA ALA A 139 -8.29 6.81 -11.60
C ALA A 139 -9.82 6.79 -11.47
N LEU A 140 -10.50 5.84 -12.12
CA LEU A 140 -11.94 5.64 -11.96
C LEU A 140 -12.33 5.36 -10.50
N GLY A 141 -11.51 4.59 -9.77
CA GLY A 141 -11.72 4.35 -8.34
C GLY A 141 -11.35 5.54 -7.44
N MET A 142 -10.55 6.49 -7.90
CA MET A 142 -10.27 7.75 -7.20
C MET A 142 -11.44 8.73 -7.36
N ILE A 143 -11.98 8.85 -8.58
CA ILE A 143 -13.17 9.67 -8.87
C ILE A 143 -14.41 9.10 -8.17
N GLY A 144 -14.58 7.78 -8.17
CA GLY A 144 -15.67 7.11 -7.46
C GLY A 144 -17.04 7.19 -8.15
N ASP A 145 -17.10 7.56 -9.43
CA ASP A 145 -18.36 7.61 -10.18
C ASP A 145 -18.86 6.21 -10.54
N HIS A 146 -20.03 5.84 -10.02
CA HIS A 146 -20.64 4.51 -10.20
C HIS A 146 -20.96 4.13 -11.66
N ARG A 147 -20.94 5.08 -12.61
CA ARG A 147 -20.99 4.78 -14.05
C ARG A 147 -19.86 3.85 -14.50
N ALA A 148 -18.72 3.89 -13.81
CA ALA A 148 -17.55 3.06 -14.11
C ALA A 148 -17.66 1.60 -13.63
N VAL A 149 -18.59 1.27 -12.71
CA VAL A 149 -18.66 -0.05 -12.08
C VAL A 149 -18.79 -1.20 -13.09
N PRO A 150 -19.70 -1.16 -14.09
CA PRO A 150 -19.81 -2.25 -15.06
C PRO A 150 -18.52 -2.50 -15.85
N TYR A 151 -17.77 -1.45 -16.15
CA TYR A 151 -16.52 -1.54 -16.92
C TYR A 151 -15.35 -2.03 -16.05
N LEU A 152 -15.29 -1.60 -14.78
CA LEU A 152 -14.34 -2.14 -13.81
C LEU A 152 -14.60 -3.62 -13.51
N ILE A 153 -15.87 -4.04 -13.52
CA ILE A 153 -16.25 -5.47 -13.44
C ILE A 153 -15.65 -6.24 -14.61
N GLU A 154 -15.79 -5.76 -15.85
CA GLU A 154 -15.18 -6.40 -17.03
C GLU A 154 -13.64 -6.39 -16.96
N THR A 155 -13.05 -5.36 -16.36
CA THR A 155 -11.59 -5.21 -16.21
C THR A 155 -10.98 -6.25 -15.24
N LEU A 156 -11.78 -6.90 -14.40
CA LEU A 156 -11.33 -8.06 -13.62
C LEU A 156 -10.99 -9.28 -14.49
N GLU A 157 -11.33 -9.27 -15.78
CA GLU A 157 -10.97 -10.33 -16.73
C GLU A 157 -9.74 -9.97 -17.60
N ASP A 158 -9.06 -8.86 -17.32
CA ASP A 158 -7.89 -8.44 -18.10
C ASP A 158 -6.76 -9.48 -18.07
N SER A 159 -6.05 -9.62 -19.19
CA SER A 159 -4.88 -10.51 -19.30
C SER A 159 -3.76 -10.17 -18.32
N ASP A 160 -3.61 -8.90 -17.94
CA ASP A 160 -2.57 -8.44 -17.04
C ASP A 160 -3.07 -8.39 -15.58
N TRP A 161 -2.35 -9.06 -14.69
CA TRP A 161 -2.72 -9.16 -13.28
C TRP A 161 -2.68 -7.82 -12.54
N HIS A 162 -1.85 -6.85 -12.97
CA HIS A 162 -1.88 -5.51 -12.38
C HIS A 162 -3.20 -4.82 -12.69
N VAL A 163 -3.71 -4.96 -13.91
CA VAL A 163 -4.97 -4.35 -14.33
C VAL A 163 -6.12 -4.94 -13.51
N ARG A 164 -6.20 -6.28 -13.41
CA ARG A 164 -7.19 -6.97 -12.56
C ARG A 164 -7.10 -6.53 -11.10
N LYS A 165 -5.89 -6.42 -10.56
CA LYS A 165 -5.63 -5.97 -9.17
C LYS A 165 -6.23 -4.59 -8.91
N TYR A 166 -5.97 -3.62 -9.78
CA TYR A 166 -6.46 -2.25 -9.59
C TYR A 166 -7.96 -2.12 -9.86
N ALA A 167 -8.53 -2.94 -10.74
CA ALA A 167 -9.99 -3.04 -10.87
C ALA A 167 -10.64 -3.50 -9.55
N ALA A 168 -10.10 -4.55 -8.92
CA ALA A 168 -10.57 -5.01 -7.61
C ALA A 168 -10.45 -3.92 -6.52
N VAL A 169 -9.32 -3.19 -6.49
CA VAL A 169 -9.11 -2.06 -5.56
C VAL A 169 -10.18 -0.99 -5.76
N SER A 170 -10.45 -0.59 -7.00
CA SER A 170 -11.40 0.46 -7.33
C SER A 170 -12.83 0.06 -7.02
N LEU A 171 -13.25 -1.16 -7.37
CA LEU A 171 -14.57 -1.69 -6.98
C LEU A 171 -14.75 -1.70 -5.45
N GLY A 172 -13.70 -2.05 -4.70
CA GLY A 172 -13.71 -1.98 -3.25
C GLY A 172 -13.79 -0.56 -2.67
N LYS A 173 -13.26 0.46 -3.36
CA LYS A 173 -13.43 1.87 -2.98
C LYS A 173 -14.86 2.34 -3.23
N MET A 174 -15.45 1.93 -4.36
CA MET A 174 -16.80 2.34 -4.78
C MET A 174 -17.91 1.64 -4.00
N ARG A 175 -17.64 0.46 -3.42
CA ARG A 175 -18.58 -0.31 -2.59
C ARG A 175 -19.93 -0.57 -3.27
N ASP A 176 -19.93 -0.72 -4.59
CA ASP A 176 -21.13 -1.10 -5.34
C ASP A 176 -21.33 -2.62 -5.26
N GLU A 177 -22.49 -3.03 -4.76
CA GLU A 177 -22.84 -4.45 -4.54
C GLU A 177 -22.85 -5.27 -5.83
N LYS A 178 -23.00 -4.62 -7.00
CA LYS A 178 -22.90 -5.31 -8.31
C LYS A 178 -21.54 -5.97 -8.52
N ALA A 179 -20.49 -5.51 -7.82
CA ALA A 179 -19.16 -6.09 -7.89
C ALA A 179 -19.02 -7.41 -7.11
N ILE A 180 -19.94 -7.72 -6.17
CA ILE A 180 -19.80 -8.86 -5.26
C ILE A 180 -19.59 -10.19 -6.02
N PRO A 181 -20.38 -10.57 -7.04
CA PRO A 181 -20.22 -11.86 -7.71
C PRO A 181 -18.84 -12.04 -8.33
N VAL A 182 -18.34 -11.02 -9.06
CA VAL A 182 -17.05 -11.09 -9.75
C VAL A 182 -15.87 -10.98 -8.79
N LEU A 183 -16.00 -10.22 -7.69
CA LEU A 183 -14.98 -10.19 -6.64
C LEU A 183 -14.87 -11.54 -5.92
N LEU A 184 -15.97 -12.29 -5.79
CA LEU A 184 -15.93 -13.66 -5.26
C LEU A 184 -15.24 -14.63 -6.20
N GLU A 185 -15.39 -14.46 -7.51
CA GLU A 185 -14.66 -15.25 -8.51
C GLU A 185 -13.15 -14.92 -8.47
N ALA A 186 -12.80 -13.63 -8.33
CA ALA A 186 -11.42 -13.17 -8.19
C ALA A 186 -10.71 -13.67 -6.91
N LEU A 187 -11.43 -14.26 -5.94
CA LEU A 187 -10.79 -14.99 -4.82
C LEU A 187 -10.04 -16.25 -5.27
N ASP A 188 -10.28 -16.73 -6.49
CA ASP A 188 -9.59 -17.87 -7.11
C ASP A 188 -8.71 -17.45 -8.30
N ASP A 189 -8.41 -16.16 -8.45
CA ASP A 189 -7.49 -15.67 -9.49
C ASP A 189 -6.14 -16.40 -9.40
N GLU A 190 -5.44 -16.57 -10.52
CA GLU A 190 -4.11 -17.18 -10.57
C GLU A 190 -3.08 -16.38 -9.76
N ASP A 191 -3.22 -15.05 -9.76
CA ASP A 191 -2.31 -14.12 -9.12
C ASP A 191 -2.66 -13.87 -7.64
N ALA A 192 -1.63 -13.85 -6.79
CA ALA A 192 -1.82 -13.73 -5.34
C ALA A 192 -2.29 -12.34 -4.90
N ASP A 193 -1.81 -11.28 -5.58
CA ASP A 193 -2.19 -9.91 -5.27
C ASP A 193 -3.64 -9.65 -5.67
N VAL A 194 -4.09 -10.17 -6.81
CA VAL A 194 -5.49 -10.05 -7.24
C VAL A 194 -6.42 -10.70 -6.21
N ARG A 195 -6.14 -11.96 -5.80
CA ARG A 195 -6.90 -12.64 -4.74
C ARG A 195 -6.94 -11.83 -3.44
N TRP A 196 -5.80 -11.23 -3.06
CA TRP A 196 -5.71 -10.40 -1.86
C TRP A 196 -6.58 -9.14 -1.97
N LYS A 197 -6.49 -8.41 -3.08
CA LYS A 197 -7.28 -7.18 -3.29
C LYS A 197 -8.76 -7.46 -3.43
N ALA A 198 -9.15 -8.57 -4.06
CA ALA A 198 -10.55 -9.02 -4.12
C ALA A 198 -11.12 -9.27 -2.71
N MET A 199 -10.36 -9.92 -1.83
CA MET A 199 -10.75 -10.07 -0.43
C MET A 199 -10.91 -8.71 0.27
N LEU A 200 -9.96 -7.79 0.12
CA LEU A 200 -10.05 -6.47 0.76
C LEU A 200 -11.26 -5.68 0.24
N ALA A 201 -11.57 -5.80 -1.05
CA ALA A 201 -12.74 -5.17 -1.65
C ALA A 201 -14.05 -5.73 -1.07
N LEU A 202 -14.17 -7.06 -0.94
CA LEU A 202 -15.31 -7.70 -0.27
C LEU A 202 -15.43 -7.31 1.21
N GLY A 203 -14.29 -7.16 1.91
CA GLY A 203 -14.28 -6.64 3.29
C GLY A 203 -14.80 -5.19 3.37
N LYS A 204 -14.45 -4.34 2.41
CA LYS A 204 -14.94 -2.94 2.35
C LYS A 204 -16.42 -2.83 2.00
N LEU A 205 -16.96 -3.79 1.25
CA LEU A 205 -18.40 -3.91 0.99
C LEU A 205 -19.17 -4.25 2.28
N GLY A 206 -18.53 -4.95 3.22
CA GLY A 206 -19.07 -5.19 4.56
C GLY A 206 -20.26 -6.16 4.54
N GLU A 207 -21.28 -5.85 5.34
CA GLU A 207 -22.48 -6.70 5.54
C GLU A 207 -23.17 -7.12 4.24
N SER A 208 -23.16 -6.28 3.19
CA SER A 208 -23.77 -6.63 1.90
C SER A 208 -23.11 -7.83 1.22
N ALA A 209 -21.83 -8.09 1.50
CA ALA A 209 -21.10 -9.25 0.96
C ALA A 209 -21.35 -10.54 1.74
N VAL A 210 -21.85 -10.47 2.98
CA VAL A 210 -21.99 -11.61 3.90
C VAL A 210 -22.84 -12.74 3.31
N PRO A 211 -24.06 -12.50 2.78
CA PRO A 211 -24.89 -13.57 2.23
C PRO A 211 -24.21 -14.34 1.09
N ALA A 212 -23.48 -13.62 0.24
CA ALA A 212 -22.77 -14.20 -0.90
C ALA A 212 -21.52 -14.97 -0.44
N LEU A 213 -20.78 -14.46 0.54
CA LEU A 213 -19.64 -15.14 1.17
C LEU A 213 -20.06 -16.43 1.90
N ILE A 214 -21.22 -16.43 2.56
CA ILE A 214 -21.77 -17.65 3.19
C ILE A 214 -22.05 -18.73 2.12
N LYS A 215 -22.55 -18.33 0.95
CA LYS A 215 -22.76 -19.26 -0.17
C LYS A 215 -21.44 -19.83 -0.69
N THR A 216 -20.37 -19.03 -0.75
CA THR A 216 -19.04 -19.49 -1.22
C THR A 216 -18.31 -20.39 -0.22
N LEU A 217 -18.74 -20.46 1.04
CA LEU A 217 -18.31 -21.53 1.96
C LEU A 217 -18.70 -22.95 1.49
N LYS A 218 -19.49 -23.09 0.43
CA LYS A 218 -19.81 -24.38 -0.21
C LYS A 218 -19.09 -24.61 -1.53
N ASN A 219 -18.15 -23.73 -1.90
CA ASN A 219 -17.39 -23.83 -3.16
C ASN A 219 -16.56 -25.13 -3.20
N LYS A 220 -16.41 -25.74 -4.38
CA LYS A 220 -15.59 -26.96 -4.57
C LYS A 220 -14.12 -26.71 -4.23
N ASN A 221 -13.60 -25.53 -4.55
CA ASN A 221 -12.23 -25.13 -4.25
C ASN A 221 -12.10 -24.74 -2.78
N TRP A 222 -11.24 -25.46 -2.06
CA TRP A 222 -11.01 -25.21 -0.63
C TRP A 222 -10.34 -23.86 -0.37
N ARG A 223 -9.56 -23.31 -1.31
CA ARG A 223 -8.93 -21.99 -1.19
C ARG A 223 -9.98 -20.90 -1.11
N VAL A 224 -10.97 -20.95 -2.01
CA VAL A 224 -12.10 -20.01 -2.02
C VAL A 224 -12.89 -20.10 -0.72
N ARG A 225 -13.16 -21.32 -0.22
CA ARG A 225 -13.85 -21.50 1.07
C ARG A 225 -13.06 -20.90 2.24
N ALA A 226 -11.76 -21.17 2.31
CA ALA A 226 -10.89 -20.65 3.36
C ALA A 226 -10.80 -19.12 3.32
N LYS A 227 -10.72 -18.54 2.11
CA LYS A 227 -10.69 -17.08 1.92
C LYS A 227 -12.02 -16.44 2.27
N SER A 228 -13.14 -17.07 1.92
CA SER A 228 -14.48 -16.60 2.29
C SER A 228 -14.66 -16.58 3.82
N ALA A 229 -14.18 -17.62 4.51
CA ALA A 229 -14.17 -17.63 5.98
C ALA A 229 -13.31 -16.51 6.57
N GLU A 230 -12.15 -16.22 5.98
CA GLU A 230 -11.30 -15.11 6.38
C GLU A 230 -12.01 -13.75 6.20
N VAL A 231 -12.70 -13.54 5.08
CA VAL A 231 -13.43 -12.29 4.81
C VAL A 231 -14.59 -12.12 5.80
N LEU A 232 -15.37 -13.19 6.02
CA LEU A 232 -16.47 -13.19 7.00
C LEU A 232 -15.97 -12.82 8.41
N GLY A 233 -14.81 -13.32 8.82
CA GLY A 233 -14.21 -12.94 10.11
C GLY A 233 -13.72 -11.49 10.17
N LYS A 234 -13.38 -10.87 9.04
CA LYS A 234 -13.01 -9.44 8.98
C LYS A 234 -14.23 -8.52 8.98
N ILE A 235 -15.32 -8.95 8.34
CA ILE A 235 -16.59 -8.20 8.35
C ILE A 235 -17.24 -8.30 9.72
N GLY A 236 -17.28 -9.50 10.30
CA GLY A 236 -17.98 -9.75 11.55
C GLY A 236 -19.50 -9.79 11.35
N GLY A 237 -20.24 -9.48 12.42
CA GLY A 237 -21.69 -9.54 12.44
C GLY A 237 -22.25 -10.93 12.80
N GLU A 238 -23.50 -10.94 13.24
CA GLU A 238 -24.19 -12.15 13.73
C GLU A 238 -24.30 -13.23 12.65
N GLU A 239 -24.60 -12.85 11.40
CA GLU A 239 -24.71 -13.80 10.29
C GLU A 239 -23.37 -14.47 9.96
N ALA A 240 -22.28 -13.70 9.93
CA ALA A 240 -20.95 -14.23 9.69
C ALA A 240 -20.49 -15.14 10.84
N LEU A 241 -20.71 -14.71 12.08
CA LEU A 241 -20.45 -15.51 13.29
C LEU A 241 -21.15 -16.87 13.21
N ASN A 242 -22.46 -16.87 12.98
CA ASN A 242 -23.26 -18.08 12.87
C ASN A 242 -22.79 -19.00 11.74
N ALA A 243 -22.44 -18.44 10.58
CA ALA A 243 -21.94 -19.21 9.46
C ALA A 243 -20.57 -19.88 9.75
N LEU A 244 -19.67 -19.17 10.43
CA LEU A 244 -18.36 -19.67 10.83
C LEU A 244 -18.46 -20.73 11.94
N ILE A 245 -19.36 -20.54 12.91
CA ILE A 245 -19.72 -21.57 13.91
C ILE A 245 -20.23 -22.83 13.19
N CYS A 246 -21.16 -22.68 12.25
CA CYS A 246 -21.69 -23.80 11.46
C CYS A 246 -20.60 -24.51 10.64
N LEU A 247 -19.55 -23.82 10.21
CA LEU A 247 -18.44 -24.42 9.46
C LEU A 247 -17.60 -25.35 10.33
N LEU A 248 -17.49 -25.07 11.64
CA LEU A 248 -16.73 -25.88 12.60
C LEU A 248 -17.58 -26.93 13.35
N LEU A 249 -18.86 -26.64 13.62
CA LEU A 249 -19.77 -27.52 14.39
C LEU A 249 -20.88 -28.18 13.56
N GLY A 250 -21.03 -27.79 12.30
CA GLY A 250 -22.14 -28.27 11.47
C GLY A 250 -22.14 -29.78 11.29
N ARG A 251 -23.30 -30.33 10.90
CA ARG A 251 -23.50 -31.77 10.64
C ARG A 251 -22.46 -32.39 9.70
N LYS A 252 -21.86 -31.58 8.82
CA LYS A 252 -20.72 -31.94 7.97
C LYS A 252 -19.67 -30.85 8.09
N VAL A 253 -18.68 -31.07 8.94
CA VAL A 253 -17.50 -30.23 9.06
C VAL A 253 -16.71 -30.25 7.75
N ASP A 254 -16.11 -29.13 7.36
CA ASP A 254 -15.28 -29.06 6.15
C ASP A 254 -14.13 -30.08 6.20
N LYS A 255 -13.88 -30.80 5.10
CA LYS A 255 -12.83 -31.81 5.05
C LYS A 255 -11.41 -31.21 5.06
N HIS A 256 -11.26 -29.96 4.65
CA HIS A 256 -9.96 -29.35 4.43
C HIS A 256 -9.46 -28.58 5.67
N ARG A 257 -8.30 -28.99 6.21
CA ARG A 257 -7.69 -28.38 7.40
C ARG A 257 -7.55 -26.85 7.35
N HIS A 258 -7.20 -26.30 6.18
CA HIS A 258 -7.04 -24.84 6.05
C HIS A 258 -8.36 -24.08 6.14
N VAL A 259 -9.47 -24.66 5.68
CA VAL A 259 -10.79 -24.03 5.80
C VAL A 259 -11.21 -23.98 7.26
N ARG A 260 -11.07 -25.10 7.97
CA ARG A 260 -11.36 -25.18 9.42
C ARG A 260 -10.47 -24.24 10.24
N GLY A 261 -9.16 -24.25 10.00
CA GLY A 261 -8.24 -23.37 10.73
C GLY A 261 -8.49 -21.89 10.44
N LYS A 262 -8.87 -21.51 9.20
CA LYS A 262 -9.27 -20.14 8.89
C LYS A 262 -10.61 -19.74 9.49
N ALA A 263 -11.57 -20.64 9.57
CA ALA A 263 -12.81 -20.37 10.30
C ALA A 263 -12.57 -20.18 11.80
N ALA A 264 -11.69 -20.98 12.42
CA ALA A 264 -11.30 -20.79 13.81
C ALA A 264 -10.64 -19.42 14.03
N GLU A 265 -9.66 -19.06 13.19
CA GLU A 265 -8.99 -17.75 13.22
C GLU A 265 -9.99 -16.59 13.02
N ALA A 266 -10.95 -16.76 12.12
CA ALA A 266 -12.00 -15.78 11.84
C ALA A 266 -12.92 -15.57 13.06
N LEU A 267 -13.34 -16.64 13.73
CA LEU A 267 -14.12 -16.55 14.97
C LEU A 267 -13.35 -15.85 16.09
N GLY A 268 -12.05 -16.13 16.23
CA GLY A 268 -11.18 -15.42 17.18
C GLY A 268 -11.03 -13.94 16.89
N ARG A 269 -11.09 -13.53 15.61
CA ARG A 269 -11.11 -12.12 15.20
C ARG A 269 -12.42 -11.45 15.54
N ILE A 270 -13.56 -12.12 15.35
CA ILE A 270 -14.88 -11.61 15.77
C ILE A 270 -14.91 -11.41 17.29
N GLY A 271 -14.27 -12.31 18.04
CA GLY A 271 -14.09 -12.14 19.48
C GLY A 271 -15.32 -12.45 20.33
N ASP A 272 -16.37 -13.03 19.73
CA ASP A 272 -17.62 -13.35 20.43
C ASP A 272 -17.52 -14.66 21.23
N ALA A 273 -18.02 -14.64 22.47
CA ALA A 273 -18.04 -15.79 23.36
C ALA A 273 -18.92 -16.95 22.85
N GLU A 274 -19.91 -16.68 22.00
CA GLU A 274 -20.73 -17.72 21.35
C GLU A 274 -19.87 -18.67 20.50
N ALA A 275 -18.73 -18.20 19.98
CA ALA A 275 -17.82 -19.02 19.21
C ALA A 275 -17.05 -20.06 20.04
N LEU A 276 -17.06 -19.97 21.38
CA LEU A 276 -16.20 -20.78 22.25
C LEU A 276 -16.49 -22.28 22.13
N GLU A 277 -17.75 -22.68 21.97
CA GLU A 277 -18.07 -24.10 21.77
C GLU A 277 -17.45 -24.63 20.48
N ALA A 278 -17.58 -23.86 19.39
CA ALA A 278 -17.04 -24.21 18.08
C ALA A 278 -15.51 -24.28 18.08
N LEU A 279 -14.86 -23.34 18.75
CA LEU A 279 -13.42 -23.34 18.91
C LEU A 279 -12.94 -24.51 19.78
N ARG A 280 -13.64 -24.85 20.88
CA ARG A 280 -13.31 -26.03 21.71
C ARG A 280 -13.48 -27.34 20.94
N HIS A 281 -14.40 -27.41 19.98
CA HIS A 281 -14.47 -28.53 19.05
C HIS A 281 -13.24 -28.57 18.14
N ALA A 282 -12.85 -27.44 17.57
CA ALA A 282 -11.65 -27.31 16.73
C ALA A 282 -10.32 -27.58 17.47
N GLN A 283 -10.25 -27.40 18.80
CA GLN A 283 -9.10 -27.84 19.63
C GLN A 283 -8.88 -29.36 19.59
N LYS A 284 -9.90 -30.14 19.22
CA LYS A 284 -9.83 -31.61 19.11
C LYS A 284 -9.60 -32.08 17.68
N ASP A 285 -9.35 -31.16 16.75
CA ASP A 285 -9.12 -31.47 15.34
C ASP A 285 -7.88 -32.36 15.15
N GLU A 286 -7.90 -33.23 14.14
CA GLU A 286 -6.77 -34.13 13.82
C GLU A 286 -5.49 -33.35 13.44
N TYR A 287 -5.61 -32.17 12.85
CA TYR A 287 -4.47 -31.37 12.40
C TYR A 287 -4.05 -30.31 13.43
N LYS A 288 -2.76 -30.31 13.76
CA LYS A 288 -2.14 -29.33 14.66
C LYS A 288 -2.48 -27.89 14.30
N TYR A 289 -2.43 -27.54 13.02
CA TYR A 289 -2.77 -26.19 12.53
C TYR A 289 -4.16 -25.71 12.97
N VAL A 290 -5.17 -26.58 12.96
CA VAL A 290 -6.54 -26.19 13.36
C VAL A 290 -6.61 -26.02 14.87
N ARG A 291 -5.97 -26.92 15.63
CA ARG A 291 -5.88 -26.83 17.09
C ARG A 291 -5.19 -25.54 17.53
N ASP A 292 -4.02 -25.23 16.96
CA ASP A 292 -3.26 -24.01 17.27
C ASP A 292 -4.08 -22.74 17.00
N LYS A 293 -4.82 -22.69 15.88
CA LYS A 293 -5.70 -21.54 15.57
C LYS A 293 -6.88 -21.43 16.52
N ALA A 294 -7.46 -22.56 16.94
CA ALA A 294 -8.52 -22.57 17.94
C ALA A 294 -8.02 -22.11 19.32
N ASP A 295 -6.85 -22.58 19.75
CA ASP A 295 -6.21 -22.19 21.01
C ASP A 295 -5.96 -20.68 21.07
N ILE A 296 -5.33 -20.13 20.03
CA ILE A 296 -5.06 -18.68 19.92
C ILE A 296 -6.38 -17.89 19.96
N SER A 297 -7.40 -18.35 19.23
CA SER A 297 -8.69 -17.66 19.13
C SER A 297 -9.45 -17.68 20.46
N ILE A 298 -9.42 -18.80 21.19
CA ILE A 298 -9.99 -18.90 22.54
C ILE A 298 -9.27 -17.95 23.50
N GLN A 299 -7.94 -17.89 23.44
CA GLN A 299 -7.17 -16.95 24.25
C GLN A 299 -7.53 -15.50 23.95
N LYS A 300 -7.71 -15.14 22.66
CA LYS A 300 -8.15 -13.80 22.22
C LYS A 300 -9.54 -13.44 22.78
N ILE A 301 -10.48 -14.38 22.80
CA ILE A 301 -11.82 -14.16 23.35
C ILE A 301 -11.78 -13.99 24.88
N PHE A 302 -10.97 -14.78 25.60
CA PHE A 302 -10.88 -14.71 27.07
C PHE A 302 -9.98 -13.57 27.59
N LYS A 303 -9.12 -13.01 26.76
CA LYS A 303 -8.24 -11.88 27.08
C LYS A 303 -8.29 -10.86 25.93
N PRO A 304 -9.12 -9.80 26.04
CA PRO A 304 -9.13 -8.73 25.04
C PRO A 304 -7.73 -8.11 24.98
N GLN A 305 -7.10 -8.29 23.81
CA GLN A 305 -5.75 -7.86 23.41
C GLN A 305 -4.60 -8.19 24.37
N LYS A 306 -3.82 -9.19 23.98
CA LYS A 306 -2.39 -9.21 24.23
C LYS A 306 -1.75 -8.20 23.25
N GLU A 307 -0.84 -7.38 23.75
CA GLU A 307 -0.06 -6.45 22.94
C GLU A 307 0.79 -7.21 21.88
N VAL A 308 1.11 -6.53 20.78
CA VAL A 308 1.72 -7.08 19.56
C VAL A 308 3.20 -7.42 19.75
N GLY A 309 3.58 -8.69 19.63
CA GLY A 309 4.97 -9.14 19.72
C GLY A 309 5.48 -9.83 18.46
N ILE A 310 6.80 -9.95 18.35
CA ILE A 310 7.47 -10.80 17.35
C ILE A 310 7.58 -12.20 17.92
N LEU A 311 7.11 -13.19 17.17
CA LEU A 311 6.97 -14.57 17.62
C LEU A 311 8.19 -15.43 17.26
N ASN A 312 8.87 -15.12 16.16
CA ASN A 312 10.10 -15.79 15.76
C ASN A 312 10.98 -14.87 14.90
N TYR A 313 12.28 -14.98 15.09
CA TYR A 313 13.29 -14.35 14.26
C TYR A 313 14.51 -15.28 14.10
N ASP A 314 14.49 -16.12 13.06
CA ASP A 314 15.65 -16.90 12.63
C ASP A 314 15.69 -17.00 11.10
N ASN A 315 16.89 -16.90 10.53
CA ASN A 315 17.19 -17.15 9.11
C ASN A 315 16.27 -16.48 8.06
N GLY A 316 15.75 -15.28 8.34
CA GLY A 316 14.89 -14.54 7.40
C GLY A 316 13.39 -14.82 7.54
N GLU A 317 12.96 -15.68 8.48
CA GLU A 317 11.55 -15.88 8.81
C GLU A 317 11.13 -15.08 10.05
N VAL A 318 10.72 -13.82 9.84
CA VAL A 318 10.00 -13.03 10.84
C VAL A 318 8.53 -13.44 10.84
N SER A 319 8.00 -13.77 12.02
CA SER A 319 6.56 -13.95 12.25
C SER A 319 6.10 -13.03 13.37
N LEU A 320 4.97 -12.35 13.17
CA LEU A 320 4.35 -11.45 14.15
C LEU A 320 3.13 -12.12 14.76
N ASP A 321 2.80 -11.73 15.99
CA ASP A 321 1.43 -11.85 16.45
C ASP A 321 0.60 -10.81 15.68
N TYR A 322 -0.36 -11.26 14.88
CA TYR A 322 -1.05 -10.41 13.92
C TYR A 322 -1.86 -9.33 14.64
N SER A 323 -1.43 -8.07 14.47
CA SER A 323 -2.16 -6.86 14.86
C SER A 323 -3.17 -6.45 13.79
N GLU A 324 -4.24 -5.77 14.19
CA GLU A 324 -5.14 -5.06 13.26
C GLU A 324 -4.49 -3.82 12.67
N HIS A 325 -3.46 -3.29 13.33
CA HIS A 325 -2.75 -2.09 12.90
C HIS A 325 -1.63 -2.38 11.89
N TRP A 326 -0.96 -3.55 11.94
CA TRP A 326 0.25 -3.81 11.14
C TRP A 326 0.02 -4.74 9.94
N GLU A 327 0.30 -4.26 8.73
CA GLU A 327 0.24 -5.01 7.47
C GLU A 327 1.64 -5.27 6.90
N MET A 328 1.88 -6.47 6.34
CA MET A 328 3.11 -6.75 5.60
C MET A 328 3.03 -6.20 4.18
N VAL A 329 3.95 -5.29 3.85
CA VAL A 329 3.95 -4.56 2.56
C VAL A 329 4.89 -5.20 1.55
N SER A 330 6.05 -5.68 1.99
CA SER A 330 7.01 -6.35 1.09
C SER A 330 7.96 -7.27 1.83
N THR A 331 8.46 -8.29 1.12
CA THR A 331 9.45 -9.25 1.63
C THR A 331 10.50 -9.58 0.57
N SER A 332 11.77 -9.54 0.98
CA SER A 332 12.92 -10.15 0.30
C SER A 332 13.80 -10.89 1.32
N ASP A 333 14.82 -11.62 0.86
CA ASP A 333 15.73 -12.40 1.73
C ASP A 333 16.52 -11.54 2.74
N ALA A 334 16.64 -10.24 2.49
CA ALA A 334 17.41 -9.30 3.31
C ALA A 334 16.56 -8.18 3.94
N LYS A 335 15.33 -7.97 3.47
CA LYS A 335 14.47 -6.85 3.89
C LYS A 335 13.02 -7.30 4.08
N LYS A 336 12.43 -6.90 5.20
CA LYS A 336 10.98 -6.97 5.40
C LYS A 336 10.43 -5.59 5.73
N VAL A 337 9.34 -5.21 5.07
CA VAL A 337 8.67 -3.94 5.31
C VAL A 337 7.26 -4.20 5.80
N LEU A 338 6.94 -3.64 6.96
CA LEU A 338 5.65 -3.66 7.62
C LEU A 338 5.10 -2.22 7.65
N ARG A 339 3.78 -2.07 7.55
CA ARG A 339 3.11 -0.78 7.65
C ARG A 339 2.01 -0.85 8.70
N GLY A 340 2.17 -0.08 9.77
CA GLY A 340 1.15 0.24 10.75
C GLY A 340 0.18 1.27 10.19
N LEU A 341 -1.12 1.01 10.21
CA LEU A 341 -2.19 1.94 9.83
C LEU A 341 -2.90 2.43 11.10
N TYR A 342 -2.86 3.74 11.31
CA TYR A 342 -3.41 4.41 12.49
C TYR A 342 -4.32 5.54 12.02
N ALA A 343 -5.63 5.35 12.11
CA ALA A 343 -6.71 6.25 11.65
C ALA A 343 -6.50 6.86 10.23
N ASN A 344 -5.64 7.89 10.12
CA ASN A 344 -5.32 8.61 8.88
C ASN A 344 -3.82 8.64 8.53
N ASN A 345 -2.99 8.04 9.37
CA ASN A 345 -1.54 8.08 9.31
C ASN A 345 -0.97 6.66 9.24
N SER A 346 0.32 6.54 8.96
CA SER A 346 0.97 5.23 8.95
C SER A 346 2.40 5.28 9.44
N ILE A 347 2.82 4.19 10.08
CA ILE A 347 4.22 3.95 10.44
C ILE A 347 4.76 2.84 9.56
N THR A 348 5.95 3.03 8.99
CA THR A 348 6.65 2.00 8.26
C THR A 348 7.77 1.44 9.13
N LEU A 349 7.78 0.13 9.34
CA LEU A 349 8.88 -0.61 9.96
C LEU A 349 9.63 -1.36 8.86
N SER A 350 10.91 -1.03 8.67
CA SER A 350 11.83 -1.83 7.88
C SER A 350 12.77 -2.61 8.78
N LEU A 351 12.81 -3.92 8.58
CA LEU A 351 13.78 -4.82 9.21
C LEU A 351 14.79 -5.26 8.15
N ASN A 352 16.07 -5.09 8.46
CA ASN A 352 17.14 -5.40 7.53
C ASN A 352 18.23 -6.26 8.21
N ARG A 353 18.82 -7.17 7.42
CA ARG A 353 19.97 -7.98 7.80
C ARG A 353 21.14 -7.66 6.88
N ASN A 354 22.29 -7.34 7.45
CA ASN A 354 23.54 -7.24 6.70
C ASN A 354 24.44 -8.45 6.99
N THR A 355 25.04 -9.00 5.95
CA THR A 355 25.99 -10.14 6.03
C THR A 355 27.43 -9.63 5.94
N ASP A 356 28.39 -10.37 6.49
CA ASP A 356 29.83 -10.09 6.39
C ASP A 356 30.36 -8.85 7.15
N VAL A 357 29.66 -8.42 8.20
CA VAL A 357 30.03 -7.28 9.07
C VAL A 357 30.59 -7.72 10.43
N ALA A 358 31.42 -8.77 10.44
CA ALA A 358 31.98 -9.32 11.69
C ALA A 358 32.84 -8.31 12.46
N GLU A 359 33.51 -7.39 11.76
CA GLU A 359 34.43 -6.40 12.34
C GLU A 359 33.74 -5.09 12.75
N ILE A 360 32.47 -4.88 12.40
CA ILE A 360 31.74 -3.64 12.71
C ILE A 360 30.91 -3.84 14.00
N SER A 361 31.04 -2.92 14.94
CA SER A 361 30.21 -2.86 16.17
C SER A 361 28.83 -2.23 15.91
N SER A 362 27.87 -2.43 16.81
CA SER A 362 26.56 -1.76 16.70
C SER A 362 26.69 -0.23 16.70
N GLN A 363 27.65 0.29 17.48
CA GLN A 363 27.94 1.71 17.56
C GLN A 363 28.48 2.27 16.23
N GLU A 364 29.51 1.64 15.65
CA GLU A 364 30.09 2.09 14.37
C GLU A 364 29.05 2.06 13.25
N PHE A 365 28.19 1.05 13.24
CA PHE A 365 27.12 0.97 12.26
C PHE A 365 26.05 2.05 12.46
N ALA A 366 25.69 2.34 13.72
CA ALA A 366 24.78 3.42 14.03
C ALA A 366 25.35 4.78 13.57
N GLU A 367 26.66 5.03 13.75
CA GLU A 367 27.32 6.22 13.21
C GLU A 367 27.20 6.30 11.68
N MET A 368 27.38 5.19 10.96
CA MET A 368 27.15 5.17 9.51
C MET A 368 25.70 5.50 9.14
N LEU A 369 24.72 5.04 9.93
CA LEU A 369 23.31 5.35 9.71
C LEU A 369 22.99 6.81 10.01
N LYS A 370 23.65 7.45 10.98
CA LYS A 370 23.50 8.88 11.27
C LYS A 370 23.86 9.75 10.08
N ASP A 371 24.89 9.39 9.32
CA ASP A 371 25.27 10.15 8.14
C ASP A 371 24.19 10.08 7.05
N VAL A 372 23.61 8.89 6.82
CA VAL A 372 22.46 8.73 5.92
C VAL A 372 21.24 9.50 6.44
N PHE A 373 21.00 9.47 7.75
CA PHE A 373 19.90 10.16 8.43
C PHE A 373 19.99 11.68 8.27
N ARG A 374 21.19 12.25 8.45
CA ARG A 374 21.47 13.67 8.29
C ARG A 374 21.39 14.13 6.83
N ILE A 375 21.85 13.32 5.88
CA ILE A 375 21.71 13.60 4.44
C ILE A 375 20.24 13.78 4.03
N GLN A 376 19.32 13.14 4.75
CA GLN A 376 17.87 13.27 4.51
C GLN A 376 17.23 14.50 5.19
N GLY A 377 18.02 15.41 5.77
CA GLY A 377 17.52 16.63 6.42
C GLY A 377 16.84 16.38 7.77
N SER A 378 17.16 15.26 8.43
CA SER A 378 16.59 14.92 9.75
C SER A 378 17.52 15.34 10.88
N GLU A 379 16.96 15.88 11.96
CA GLU A 379 17.67 16.26 13.19
C GLU A 379 17.67 15.08 14.17
N VAL A 380 18.83 14.79 14.75
CA VAL A 380 18.96 13.75 15.79
C VAL A 380 18.63 14.36 17.15
N MET A 381 17.67 13.78 17.84
CA MET A 381 17.11 14.30 19.09
C MET A 381 17.65 13.57 20.31
N ASP A 382 17.79 12.24 20.22
CA ASP A 382 18.27 11.41 21.32
C ASP A 382 19.06 10.21 20.77
N GLU A 383 20.07 9.79 21.52
CA GLU A 383 20.94 8.66 21.20
C GLU A 383 21.24 7.88 22.48
N ARG A 384 21.06 6.57 22.44
CA ARG A 384 21.30 5.70 23.59
C ARG A 384 22.02 4.44 23.17
N ASP A 385 23.13 4.16 23.83
CA ASP A 385 23.84 2.89 23.77
C ASP A 385 23.68 2.13 25.08
N PHE A 386 23.41 0.84 24.97
CA PHE A 386 23.31 -0.03 26.14
C PHE A 386 23.53 -1.49 25.77
N GLU A 387 23.94 -2.28 26.76
CA GLU A 387 24.05 -3.72 26.62
C GLU A 387 22.81 -4.39 27.21
N ARG A 388 22.22 -5.34 26.46
CA ARG A 388 21.10 -6.14 26.94
C ARG A 388 21.20 -7.55 26.41
N TYR A 389 21.08 -8.54 27.30
CA TYR A 389 21.17 -9.97 26.96
C TYR A 389 22.46 -10.36 26.20
N GLY A 390 23.58 -9.68 26.48
CA GLY A 390 24.87 -9.91 25.83
C GLY A 390 24.97 -9.37 24.40
N MET A 391 24.04 -8.50 23.99
CA MET A 391 24.08 -7.79 22.71
C MET A 391 24.31 -6.30 22.94
N GLU A 392 25.17 -5.70 22.12
CA GLU A 392 25.33 -4.26 22.01
C GLU A 392 24.15 -3.70 21.21
N ILE A 393 23.37 -2.81 21.83
CA ILE A 393 22.21 -2.17 21.21
C ILE A 393 22.48 -0.67 21.13
N TYR A 394 22.15 -0.09 19.99
CA TYR A 394 22.23 1.35 19.75
C TYR A 394 20.90 1.86 19.20
N GLU A 395 20.33 2.85 19.88
CA GLU A 395 19.04 3.48 19.57
C GLU A 395 19.28 4.94 19.18
N ILE A 396 18.69 5.37 18.05
CA ILE A 396 18.73 6.75 17.57
C ILE A 396 17.29 7.20 17.31
N TYR A 397 16.88 8.29 17.96
CA TYR A 397 15.62 8.97 17.70
C TYR A 397 15.86 10.32 17.05
N GLY A 398 15.08 10.65 16.03
CA GLY A 398 15.17 11.93 15.34
C GLY A 398 13.89 12.35 14.64
N GLU A 399 13.88 13.59 14.16
CA GLU A 399 12.71 14.21 13.52
C GLU A 399 13.11 14.95 12.24
N ASN A 400 12.22 14.96 11.25
CA ASN A 400 12.36 15.75 10.04
C ASN A 400 11.24 16.80 9.97
N HIS A 401 11.62 18.07 9.85
CA HIS A 401 10.71 19.20 9.89
C HIS A 401 10.58 19.97 8.56
N GLU A 402 11.37 19.63 7.53
CA GLU A 402 11.54 20.51 6.36
C GLU A 402 10.44 20.37 5.29
N MET A 403 9.83 19.20 5.11
CA MET A 403 8.78 18.99 4.10
C MET A 403 7.52 18.30 4.64
N THR A 404 7.65 17.43 5.65
CA THR A 404 6.56 16.77 6.38
C THR A 404 7.04 16.43 7.78
N PRO A 405 6.35 16.87 8.87
CA PRO A 405 6.71 16.46 10.23
C PRO A 405 6.75 14.94 10.29
N THR A 406 7.92 14.37 10.55
CA THR A 406 8.11 12.91 10.55
C THR A 406 9.02 12.51 11.71
N SER A 407 8.58 11.57 12.52
CA SER A 407 9.40 10.95 13.58
C SER A 407 10.06 9.68 13.04
N ILE A 408 11.31 9.47 13.45
CA ILE A 408 12.12 8.33 13.02
C ILE A 408 12.81 7.71 14.22
N LEU A 409 12.75 6.38 14.31
CA LEU A 409 13.48 5.59 15.31
C LEU A 409 14.27 4.49 14.63
N ILE A 410 15.56 4.44 14.93
CA ILE A 410 16.48 3.41 14.46
C ILE A 410 16.97 2.63 15.67
N VAL A 411 16.90 1.30 15.59
CA VAL A 411 17.48 0.41 16.60
C VAL A 411 18.39 -0.57 15.88
N SER A 412 19.69 -0.50 16.13
CA SER A 412 20.68 -1.45 15.61
C SER A 412 21.26 -2.33 16.70
N PHE A 413 21.47 -3.61 16.41
CA PHE A 413 22.09 -4.55 17.34
C PHE A 413 22.85 -5.65 16.62
N LYS A 414 23.86 -6.20 17.31
CA LYS A 414 24.72 -7.26 16.81
C LYS A 414 24.47 -8.56 17.56
N LYS A 415 24.38 -9.66 16.81
CA LYS A 415 24.32 -11.03 17.34
C LYS A 415 25.28 -11.89 16.55
N GLU A 416 26.32 -12.40 17.21
CA GLU A 416 27.40 -13.16 16.56
C GLU A 416 28.04 -12.38 15.39
N SER A 417 28.07 -12.95 14.18
CA SER A 417 28.59 -12.32 12.96
C SER A 417 27.55 -11.52 12.17
N LEU A 418 26.32 -11.38 12.69
CA LEU A 418 25.20 -10.75 12.00
C LEU A 418 24.84 -9.42 12.66
N LEU A 419 24.54 -8.43 11.81
CA LEU A 419 24.13 -7.10 12.22
C LEU A 419 22.71 -6.80 11.73
N TYR A 420 21.89 -6.31 12.64
CA TYR A 420 20.48 -6.05 12.44
C TYR A 420 20.16 -4.59 12.68
N TYR A 421 19.21 -4.06 11.92
CA TYR A 421 18.59 -2.78 12.28
C TYR A 421 17.09 -2.72 11.95
N LEU A 422 16.38 -2.03 12.83
CA LEU A 422 14.99 -1.62 12.71
C LEU A 422 14.94 -0.16 12.35
N TRP A 423 14.02 0.19 11.46
CA TRP A 423 13.82 1.56 11.02
C TRP A 423 12.32 1.85 11.01
N PHE A 424 11.85 2.65 11.97
CA PHE A 424 10.47 3.12 12.08
C PHE A 424 10.36 4.54 11.55
N VAL A 425 9.39 4.81 10.67
CA VAL A 425 9.13 6.18 10.14
C VAL A 425 7.64 6.43 10.08
N GLY A 426 7.19 7.57 10.57
CA GLY A 426 5.80 7.99 10.40
C GLY A 426 5.55 9.42 10.88
N ASP A 427 4.32 9.86 10.67
CA ASP A 427 3.83 11.12 11.23
C ASP A 427 3.93 11.10 12.78
N PRO A 428 4.36 12.20 13.44
CA PRO A 428 4.54 12.25 14.90
C PRO A 428 3.31 11.83 15.70
N VAL A 429 2.10 12.13 15.22
CA VAL A 429 0.85 11.74 15.90
C VAL A 429 0.68 10.23 15.84
N ALA A 430 0.87 9.61 14.68
CA ALA A 430 0.85 8.15 14.59
C ALA A 430 1.97 7.51 15.40
N PHE A 431 3.15 8.11 15.41
CA PHE A 431 4.30 7.63 16.17
C PHE A 431 4.00 7.57 17.67
N GLN A 432 3.31 8.59 18.20
CA GLN A 432 2.83 8.61 19.58
C GLN A 432 1.74 7.55 19.83
N GLU A 433 0.76 7.43 18.95
CA GLU A 433 -0.31 6.42 19.04
C GLU A 433 0.24 4.99 19.03
N ALA A 434 1.33 4.76 18.28
CA ALA A 434 1.99 3.46 18.17
C ALA A 434 3.07 3.22 19.23
N SER A 435 3.32 4.16 20.16
CA SER A 435 4.48 4.08 21.06
C SER A 435 4.51 2.76 21.85
N ALA A 436 3.37 2.26 22.32
CA ALA A 436 3.28 0.99 23.05
C ALA A 436 3.57 -0.22 22.15
N ASP A 437 3.06 -0.21 20.91
CA ASP A 437 3.33 -1.26 19.91
C ASP A 437 4.82 -1.28 19.53
N ILE A 438 5.42 -0.11 19.32
CA ILE A 438 6.84 0.05 18.98
C ILE A 438 7.71 -0.43 20.14
N GLU A 439 7.45 0.05 21.35
CA GLU A 439 8.19 -0.35 22.55
C GLU A 439 8.12 -1.87 22.74
N LEU A 440 6.94 -2.47 22.55
CA LEU A 440 6.80 -3.91 22.64
C LEU A 440 7.49 -4.66 21.51
N MET A 441 7.43 -4.19 20.25
CA MET A 441 8.14 -4.81 19.13
C MET A 441 9.65 -4.76 19.34
N VAL A 442 10.18 -3.61 19.75
CA VAL A 442 11.57 -3.45 20.16
C VAL A 442 11.87 -4.47 21.25
N ASN A 443 11.09 -4.52 22.32
CA ASN A 443 11.27 -5.48 23.41
C ASN A 443 11.12 -6.96 22.99
N SER A 444 10.30 -7.28 21.98
CA SER A 444 9.99 -8.64 21.54
C SER A 444 10.99 -9.19 20.52
N PHE A 445 11.71 -8.34 19.77
CA PHE A 445 12.86 -8.78 18.98
C PHE A 445 13.95 -9.45 19.84
N TYR A 446 13.90 -9.26 21.16
CA TYR A 446 14.88 -9.74 22.11
C TYR A 446 14.56 -11.11 22.77
N ILE A 447 13.64 -11.94 22.26
CA ILE A 447 13.31 -13.27 22.85
C ILE A 447 12.95 -14.29 21.73
N TYR A 448 13.39 -15.56 21.60
CA TYR A 448 14.17 -16.55 22.38
C TYR A 448 15.32 -17.08 21.51
N GLY A 449 16.43 -17.49 22.13
CA GLY A 449 17.38 -18.43 21.51
C GLY A 449 16.82 -19.84 21.44
#